data_AF-A0A7C6TYE4-F1
#
_entry.id   AF-A0A7C6TYE4-F1
#
_cell.length_a   1.000
_cell.length_b   1.000
_cell.length_c   1.000
_cell.angle_alpha   90.00
_cell.angle_beta   90.00
_cell.angle_gamma   90.00
#
_symmetry.space_group_name_H-M   'P 1'
#
loop_
_entity.id
_entity.type
_entity.pdbx_description
1 polymer ?
#
loop_
_entity_poly.entity_id
_entity_poly.type
_entity_poly.pdbx_seq_one_letter_code
_entity_poly.pdbx_strand_id
1 'polypeptide(L)'
;MLSKIWLFMVGTAILVGAANGRLEAVGTAALEGASAAIQLCLGILGPVCLWTGVTELLSESGASSALARAMRPVLSLLFPGQRQNKP
;
A
#
# COMPACT_ATOMS: atom_id res chain seq x y z
N MET A 1 -6.29 3.91 -18.53
CA MET A 1 -6.49 5.36 -18.77
C MET A 1 -5.42 6.19 -18.06
N LEU A 2 -5.14 5.94 -16.78
CA LEU A 2 -4.11 6.63 -16.00
C LEU A 2 -2.71 6.63 -16.64
N SER A 3 -2.27 5.49 -17.20
CA SER A 3 -0.95 5.35 -17.82
C SER A 3 -0.71 6.31 -18.99
N LYS A 4 -1.77 6.66 -19.75
CA LYS A 4 -1.66 7.62 -20.86
C LYS A 4 -1.49 9.06 -20.36
N ILE A 5 -2.21 9.43 -19.30
CA ILE A 5 -2.13 10.76 -18.67
C ILE A 5 -0.74 10.98 -18.07
N TRP A 6 -0.22 9.95 -17.39
CA TRP A 6 1.11 10.01 -16.77
C TRP A 6 2.22 10.11 -17.81
N LEU A 7 2.11 9.33 -18.89
CA LEU A 7 3.06 9.41 -20.01
C LEU A 7 3.02 10.79 -20.68
N PHE A 8 1.83 11.39 -20.81
CA PHE A 8 1.69 12.75 -21.33
C PHE A 8 2.33 13.81 -20.42
N MET A 9 2.13 13.71 -19.10
CA MET A 9 2.80 14.60 -18.12
C MET A 9 4.32 14.48 -18.19
N VAL A 10 4.86 13.26 -18.19
CA VAL A 10 6.31 13.04 -18.27
C VAL A 10 6.86 13.51 -19.63
N GLY A 11 6.16 13.20 -20.72
CA GLY A 11 6.56 13.60 -22.07
C GLY A 11 6.60 15.12 -22.27
N THR A 12 5.59 15.83 -21.76
CA THR A 12 5.55 17.30 -21.81
C THR A 12 6.61 17.94 -20.92
N ALA A 13 6.89 17.38 -19.74
CA ALA A 13 7.98 17.85 -18.88
C ALA A 13 9.36 17.73 -19.57
N ILE A 14 9.60 16.62 -20.27
CA ILE A 14 10.85 16.42 -21.03
C ILE A 14 10.92 17.37 -22.22
N LEU A 15 9.83 17.54 -22.99
CA LEU A 15 9.78 18.45 -24.14
C LEU A 15 10.07 19.91 -23.73
N VAL A 16 9.44 20.38 -22.65
CA VAL A 16 9.65 21.75 -22.14
C VAL A 16 11.06 21.91 -21.55
N GLY A 17 11.59 20.89 -20.88
CA GLY A 17 12.96 20.88 -20.39
C GLY A 17 14.00 20.93 -21.52
N ALA A 18 13.75 20.19 -22.61
CA ALA A 18 14.59 20.20 -23.80
C ALA A 18 14.54 21.54 -24.54
N ALA A 19 13.34 22.12 -24.73
CA ALA A 19 13.17 23.42 -25.39
C ALA A 19 13.83 24.58 -24.62
N ASN A 20 13.90 24.49 -23.28
CA ASN A 20 14.56 25.50 -22.43
C ASN A 20 16.06 25.21 -22.18
N GLY A 21 16.62 24.12 -22.74
CA GLY A 21 18.00 23.70 -22.46
C GLY A 21 18.25 23.26 -21.02
N ARG A 22 17.20 23.05 -20.21
CA ARG A 22 17.23 22.70 -18.78
C ARG A 22 16.99 21.21 -18.56
N LEU A 23 17.51 20.36 -19.47
CA LEU A 23 17.42 18.90 -19.36
C LEU A 23 18.05 18.39 -18.06
N GLU A 24 19.16 18.99 -17.61
CA GLU A 24 19.77 18.66 -16.31
C GLU A 24 18.79 18.89 -15.16
N ALA A 25 18.06 20.01 -15.14
CA ALA A 25 17.11 20.30 -14.08
C ALA A 25 15.96 19.28 -14.03
N VAL A 26 15.52 18.76 -15.19
CA VAL A 26 14.53 17.67 -15.25
C VAL A 26 15.09 16.37 -14.68
N GLY A 27 16.35 16.04 -15.01
CA GLY A 27 17.03 14.87 -14.48
C GLY A 27 17.23 14.94 -12.95
N THR A 28 17.67 16.09 -12.44
CA THR A 28 17.82 16.32 -11.00
C THR A 28 16.49 16.23 -10.27
N ALA A 29 15.43 16.86 -10.79
CA ALA A 29 14.09 16.77 -10.21
C ALA A 29 13.54 15.33 -10.19
N ALA A 30 13.84 14.54 -11.22
CA ALA A 30 13.46 13.12 -11.27
C ALA A 30 14.20 12.29 -10.20
N LEU A 31 15.50 12.52 -10.02
CA LEU A 31 16.30 11.85 -8.98
C LEU A 31 15.86 12.25 -7.56
N GLU A 32 15.55 13.53 -7.36
CA GLU A 32 15.04 14.04 -6.09
C GLU A 32 13.66 13.45 -5.77
N GLY A 33 12.77 13.38 -6.76
CA GLY A 33 11.49 12.68 -6.64
C GLY A 33 11.64 11.20 -6.33
N ALA A 34 12.59 10.51 -6.96
CA ALA A 34 12.88 9.10 -6.67
C ALA A 34 13.39 8.89 -5.23
N SER A 35 14.29 9.75 -4.75
CA SER A 35 14.78 9.73 -3.37
C SER A 35 13.64 9.95 -2.37
N ALA A 36 12.80 10.96 -2.60
CA ALA A 36 11.65 11.24 -1.75
C ALA A 36 10.65 10.06 -1.72
N ALA A 37 10.40 9.43 -2.87
CA ALA A 37 9.56 8.24 -2.94
C ALA A 37 10.14 7.08 -2.13
N ILE A 38 11.46 6.83 -2.23
CA ILE A 38 12.14 5.79 -1.44
C ILE A 38 12.04 6.08 0.05
N GLN A 39 12.27 7.33 0.49
CA GLN A 39 12.14 7.72 1.89
C GLN A 39 10.71 7.48 2.42
N LEU A 40 9.70 7.83 1.63
CA LEU A 40 8.30 7.57 1.98
C LEU A 40 8.04 6.06 2.09
N CYS A 41 8.49 5.28 1.10
CA CYS A 41 8.38 3.83 1.10
C CYS A 41 9.03 3.23 2.36
N LEU A 42 10.25 3.65 2.70
CA LEU A 42 10.94 3.19 3.92
C LEU A 42 10.20 3.60 5.20
N GLY A 43 9.63 4.80 5.22
CA GLY A 43 8.84 5.30 6.36
C GLY A 43 7.59 4.44 6.62
N ILE A 44 6.91 4.00 5.57
CA ILE A 44 5.75 3.10 5.70
C ILE A 44 6.14 1.62 5.80
N LEU A 45 7.34 1.25 5.33
CA LEU A 45 7.83 -0.13 5.35
C LEU A 45 7.93 -0.67 6.77
N GLY A 46 8.43 0.13 7.73
CA GLY A 46 8.57 -0.29 9.12
C GLY A 46 7.23 -0.72 9.76
N PRO A 47 6.22 0.17 9.80
CA PRO A 47 4.90 -0.18 10.30
C PRO A 47 4.24 -1.34 9.56
N VAL A 48 4.35 -1.39 8.22
CA VAL A 48 3.77 -2.47 7.41
C VAL A 48 4.46 -3.80 7.70
N CYS A 49 5.79 -3.85 7.76
CA CYS A 49 6.53 -5.07 8.10
C CYS A 49 6.20 -5.57 9.51
N LEU A 50 6.11 -4.67 10.48
CA LEU A 50 5.70 -5.02 11.84
C LEU A 50 4.29 -5.60 11.85
N TRP A 51 3.35 -4.93 11.18
CA TRP A 51 1.97 -5.38 11.06
C TRP A 51 1.90 -6.77 10.41
N THR A 52 2.55 -6.96 9.26
CA THR A 52 2.55 -8.25 8.55
C THR A 52 3.20 -9.35 9.37
N GLY A 53 4.31 -9.06 10.06
CA GLY A 53 4.99 -10.04 10.91
C GLY A 53 4.14 -10.45 12.12
N VAL A 54 3.47 -9.48 12.76
CA VAL A 54 2.54 -9.75 13.87
C VAL A 54 1.35 -10.59 13.37
N THR A 55 0.75 -10.25 12.23
CA THR A 55 -0.38 -11.03 11.69
C THR A 55 0.03 -12.46 11.35
N GLU A 56 1.24 -12.67 10.82
CA GLU A 56 1.75 -14.00 10.48
C GLU A 56 2.06 -14.84 11.74
N LEU A 57 2.63 -14.21 12.78
CA LEU A 57 2.87 -14.88 14.06
C LEU A 57 1.55 -15.28 14.75
N LEU A 58 0.50 -14.45 14.63
CA LEU A 58 -0.84 -14.77 15.14
C LEU A 58 -1.50 -15.91 14.36
N SER A 59 -1.25 -16.05 13.06
CA SER A 59 -1.74 -17.19 12.28
C SER A 59 -1.00 -18.47 12.65
N GLU A 60 0.33 -18.46 12.74
CA GLU A 60 1.12 -19.67 13.04
C GLU A 60 0.94 -20.18 14.48
N SER A 61 0.80 -19.30 15.46
CA SER A 61 0.57 -19.69 16.87
C SER A 61 -0.82 -20.28 17.15
N GLY A 62 -1.72 -20.33 16.16
CA GLY A 62 -3.12 -20.68 16.36
C GLY A 62 -3.90 -19.66 17.21
N ALA A 63 -3.28 -18.54 17.60
CA ALA A 63 -3.92 -17.47 18.35
C ALA A 63 -5.08 -16.83 17.57
N SER A 64 -4.94 -16.71 16.25
CA SER A 64 -6.03 -16.32 15.34
C SER A 64 -7.25 -17.22 15.50
N SER A 65 -7.05 -18.54 15.61
CA SER A 65 -8.11 -19.53 15.80
C SER A 65 -8.73 -19.46 17.20
N ALA A 66 -7.92 -19.22 18.23
CA ALA A 66 -8.39 -19.02 19.60
C ALA A 66 -9.24 -17.75 19.72
N LEU A 67 -8.78 -16.64 19.14
CA LEU A 67 -9.48 -15.37 19.13
C LEU A 67 -10.77 -15.46 18.30
N ALA A 68 -10.74 -16.12 17.14
CA ALA A 68 -11.95 -16.40 16.35
C ALA A 68 -12.98 -17.22 17.16
N ARG A 69 -12.53 -18.18 17.98
CA ARG A 69 -13.40 -18.96 18.87
C ARG A 69 -14.00 -18.11 20.00
N ALA A 70 -13.22 -17.21 20.58
CA ALA A 70 -13.66 -16.28 21.61
C ALA A 70 -14.62 -15.20 21.06
N MET A 71 -14.45 -14.79 19.80
CA MET A 71 -15.35 -13.84 19.13
C MET A 71 -16.60 -14.50 18.54
N ARG A 72 -16.59 -15.82 18.33
CA ARG A 72 -17.74 -16.60 17.86
C ARG A 72 -19.03 -16.39 18.68
N PRO A 73 -19.04 -16.38 20.03
CA PRO A 73 -20.24 -16.08 20.81
C PRO A 73 -20.74 -14.66 20.56
N VAL A 74 -19.85 -13.66 20.49
CA VAL A 74 -20.19 -12.26 20.21
C VAL A 74 -20.81 -12.11 18.81
N LEU A 75 -20.18 -12.70 17.80
CA LEU A 75 -20.70 -12.74 16.43
C LEU A 75 -22.05 -13.46 16.35
N SER A 76 -22.23 -14.54 17.11
CA SER A 76 -23.51 -15.26 17.14
C SER A 76 -24.63 -14.50 17.84
N LEU A 77 -24.30 -13.52 18.70
CA LEU A 77 -25.22 -12.66 19.42
C LEU A 77 -25.59 -11.41 18.62
N LEU A 78 -24.61 -10.80 17.94
CA LEU A 78 -24.78 -9.60 17.11
C LEU A 78 -25.34 -9.91 15.71
N PHE A 79 -25.03 -11.09 15.14
CA PHE A 79 -25.54 -11.55 13.84
C PHE A 79 -26.31 -12.87 13.94
N PRO A 80 -27.48 -12.89 14.61
CA PRO A 80 -28.31 -14.09 14.71
C PRO A 80 -28.82 -14.60 13.35
N GLY A 81 -28.88 -13.73 12.31
CA GLY A 81 -29.35 -14.07 10.96
C GLY A 81 -28.33 -14.74 10.02
N GLN A 82 -27.02 -14.74 10.34
CA GLN A 82 -25.98 -15.37 9.51
C GLN A 82 -25.90 -16.90 9.69
N ARG A 83 -26.70 -17.48 10.60
CA ARG A 83 -26.74 -18.94 10.83
C ARG A 83 -27.31 -19.75 9.65
N GLN A 84 -27.87 -19.11 8.62
CA GLN A 84 -28.61 -19.81 7.56
C GLN A 84 -27.83 -20.03 6.26
N ASN A 85 -26.59 -19.54 6.12
CA ASN A 85 -25.77 -19.83 4.94
C ASN A 85 -24.54 -20.68 5.33
N LYS A 86 -24.80 -21.97 5.58
CA LYS A 86 -23.82 -23.01 5.23
C LYS A 86 -23.84 -23.11 3.70
N PRO A 87 -22.70 -23.20 3.00
CA PRO A 87 -22.72 -23.74 1.65
C PRO A 87 -23.30 -25.16 1.64
#